data_AF-A0A2I2G6W2-F1
#
_entry.id   AF-A0A2I2G6W2-F1
#
_cell.length_a   1.000
_cell.length_b   1.000
_cell.length_c   1.000
_cell.angle_alpha   90.00
_cell.angle_beta   90.00
_cell.angle_gamma   90.00
#
_symmetry.space_group_name_H-M   'P 1'
#
loop_
_entity.id
_entity.type
_entity.pdbx_description
1 polymer ?
#
loop_
_entity_poly.entity_id
_entity_poly.type
_entity_poly.pdbx_seq_one_letter_code
_entity_poly.pdbx_strand_id
1 'polypeptide(L)'
;MSFQQKEFSDFPAPPPTGTPPDSPIAQPWYSIGPGIWELLLNGDKDSHHKSPITHTYVEEVCFLQGGLRDLTLGQEWGVGAYAYRRPGMKHGPYEASDKGCLEFVRLSPA
;
A
#
# COMPACT_ATOMS: atom_id res chain seq x y z
N MET A 1 -11.38 12.13 19.61
CA MET A 1 -10.25 12.21 18.66
C MET A 1 -10.47 13.41 17.77
N SER A 2 -9.47 14.26 17.57
CA SER A 2 -9.57 15.33 16.58
C SER A 2 -9.57 14.69 15.20
N PHE A 3 -10.60 14.92 14.39
CA PHE A 3 -10.61 14.48 13.00
C PHE A 3 -9.58 15.34 12.25
N GLN A 4 -8.44 14.73 11.90
CA GLN A 4 -7.48 15.40 11.03
C GLN A 4 -7.97 15.21 9.59
N GLN A 5 -8.51 16.29 9.02
CA GLN A 5 -8.91 16.32 7.62
C GLN A 5 -7.69 16.08 6.72
N LYS A 6 -7.78 15.10 5.83
CA LYS A 6 -6.71 14.70 4.89
C LYS A 6 -7.27 14.77 3.47
N GLU A 7 -7.34 15.99 2.95
CA GLU A 7 -7.74 16.27 1.58
C GLU A 7 -6.51 16.69 0.78
N PHE A 8 -6.43 16.20 -0.46
CA PHE A 8 -5.30 16.45 -1.33
C PHE A 8 -5.80 16.72 -2.74
N SER A 9 -5.31 17.79 -3.36
CA SER A 9 -5.54 18.06 -4.79
C SER A 9 -4.59 17.26 -5.69
N ASP A 10 -3.45 16.85 -5.14
CA ASP A 10 -2.42 16.03 -5.77
C ASP A 10 -2.03 14.89 -4.82
N PHE A 11 -1.56 13.76 -5.35
CA PHE A 11 -1.08 12.68 -4.48
C PHE A 11 0.14 13.15 -3.67
N PRO A 12 0.17 12.93 -2.34
CA PRO A 12 1.37 13.17 -1.55
C PRO A 12 2.53 12.39 -2.15
N ALA A 13 3.65 13.06 -2.43
CA ALA A 13 4.81 12.38 -2.98
C ALA A 13 5.36 11.38 -1.94
N PRO A 14 5.65 10.13 -2.33
CA PRO A 14 6.31 9.19 -1.44
C PRO A 14 7.76 9.62 -1.18
N PRO A 15 8.39 9.12 -0.10
CA PRO A 15 9.77 9.42 0.20
C PRO A 15 10.72 8.96 -0.93
N PRO A 16 11.80 9.70 -1.24
CA PRO A 16 12.78 9.27 -2.23
C PRO A 16 13.39 7.89 -1.96
N THR A 17 13.84 7.21 -3.02
CA THR A 17 14.56 5.95 -2.88
C THR A 17 15.78 6.12 -1.98
N GLY A 18 15.92 5.22 -0.99
CA GLY A 18 17.01 5.28 -0.01
C GLY A 18 16.74 6.15 1.22
N THR A 19 15.56 6.77 1.33
CA THR A 19 15.17 7.45 2.58
C THR A 19 15.19 6.45 3.77
N PRO A 20 15.89 6.78 4.87
CA PRO A 20 15.88 5.95 6.07
C PRO A 20 14.47 5.84 6.69
N PRO A 21 14.07 4.67 7.25
CA PRO A 21 12.73 4.47 7.83
C PRO A 21 12.27 5.53 8.83
N ASP A 22 13.17 5.99 9.69
CA ASP A 22 12.89 6.97 10.76
C ASP A 22 13.14 8.42 10.33
N SER A 23 13.33 8.67 9.03
CA SER A 23 13.67 10.00 8.55
C SER A 23 12.49 10.97 8.69
N PRO A 24 12.68 12.16 9.28
CA PRO A 24 11.63 13.17 9.36
C PRO A 24 11.09 13.60 7.99
N ILE A 25 11.91 13.51 6.92
CA ILE A 25 11.49 13.85 5.56
C ILE A 25 10.47 12.86 4.98
N ALA A 26 10.36 11.67 5.58
CA ALA A 26 9.40 10.68 5.14
C ALA A 26 7.97 11.06 5.56
N GLN A 27 7.81 11.85 6.63
CA GLN A 27 6.51 12.26 7.13
C GLN A 27 5.71 12.99 6.04
N PRO A 28 4.40 12.69 5.87
CA PRO A 28 3.56 11.86 6.73
C PRO A 28 3.58 10.35 6.45
N TRP A 29 4.43 9.88 5.54
CA TRP A 29 4.63 8.45 5.28
C TRP A 29 5.45 7.79 6.39
N TYR A 30 5.19 6.51 6.63
CA TYR A 30 6.05 5.66 7.46
C TYR A 30 6.39 4.36 6.75
N SER A 31 7.58 3.83 7.06
CA SER A 31 8.04 2.59 6.46
C SER A 31 7.30 1.40 7.07
N ILE A 32 6.78 0.52 6.21
CA ILE A 32 6.22 -0.77 6.63
C ILE A 32 7.13 -1.95 6.25
N GLY A 33 8.18 -1.68 5.47
CA GLY A 33 9.23 -2.62 5.09
C GLY A 33 10.28 -1.94 4.19
N PRO A 34 11.37 -2.64 3.82
CA PRO A 34 12.40 -2.09 2.94
C PRO A 34 11.80 -1.61 1.61
N GLY A 35 11.87 -0.30 1.36
CA GLY A 35 11.32 0.32 0.14
C GLY A 35 9.79 0.42 0.07
N ILE A 36 9.07 0.07 1.15
CA ILE A 36 7.60 0.11 1.21
C ILE A 36 7.17 1.14 2.25
N TRP A 37 6.35 2.09 1.81
CA TRP A 37 5.87 3.22 2.59
C TRP A 37 4.36 3.25 2.61
N GLU A 38 3.79 3.63 3.75
CA GLU A 38 2.34 3.79 3.92
C GLU A 38 2.01 5.22 4.36
N LEU A 39 0.98 5.79 3.75
CA LEU A 39 0.33 7.01 4.22
C LEU A 39 -1.01 6.62 4.82
N LEU A 40 -1.10 6.61 6.15
CA LEU A 40 -2.35 6.30 6.83
C LEU A 40 -3.37 7.40 6.56
N LEU A 41 -4.48 7.07 5.89
CA LEU A 41 -5.58 8.00 5.67
C LEU A 41 -6.58 7.97 6.83
N ASN A 42 -6.92 6.78 7.32
CA ASN A 42 -7.80 6.54 8.47
C ASN A 42 -7.39 5.26 9.21
N GLY A 43 -7.77 5.12 10.48
CA GLY A 43 -7.49 3.93 11.30
C GLY A 43 -6.29 4.12 12.23
N ASP A 44 -5.64 3.00 12.55
CA ASP A 44 -4.49 2.93 13.47
C ASP A 44 -3.30 2.28 12.77
N LYS A 45 -2.14 2.96 12.77
CA LYS A 45 -0.87 2.50 12.19
C LYS A 45 -0.28 1.27 12.89
N ASP A 46 -0.82 0.89 14.05
CA ASP A 46 -0.36 -0.27 14.81
C ASP A 46 -1.34 -1.45 14.69
N SER A 47 -2.42 -1.29 13.91
CA SER A 47 -3.42 -2.34 13.67
C SER A 47 -2.98 -3.42 12.67
N HIS A 48 -1.80 -3.27 12.06
CA HIS A 48 -1.35 -4.18 11.01
C HIS A 48 -0.80 -5.50 11.58
N HIS A 49 -1.37 -6.62 11.12
CA HIS A 49 -0.68 -7.91 11.17
C HIS A 49 0.28 -8.02 9.99
N LYS A 50 1.56 -7.73 10.22
CA LYS A 50 2.61 -7.86 9.20
C LYS A 50 3.08 -9.31 9.10
N SER A 51 2.47 -10.10 8.21
CA SER A 51 2.90 -11.46 7.84
C SER A 51 2.43 -11.81 6.42
N PRO A 52 3.02 -12.81 5.73
CA PRO A 52 2.86 -13.04 4.29
C PRO A 52 1.39 -13.18 3.82
N ILE A 53 1.13 -12.69 2.60
CA ILE A 53 -0.08 -12.11 1.97
C ILE A 53 -1.34 -13.00 1.93
N THR A 54 -1.77 -13.41 3.12
CA THR A 54 -3.11 -13.93 3.38
C THR A 54 -3.64 -13.23 4.62
N HIS A 55 -4.79 -12.57 4.51
CA HIS A 55 -5.38 -11.80 5.60
C HIS A 55 -6.80 -12.28 5.93
N THR A 56 -7.30 -11.92 7.11
CA THR A 56 -8.65 -12.28 7.59
C THR A 56 -9.70 -11.20 7.29
N TYR A 57 -9.30 -10.09 6.67
CA TYR A 57 -10.16 -8.98 6.26
C TYR A 57 -10.38 -8.97 4.74
N VAL A 58 -11.25 -8.09 4.25
CA VAL A 58 -11.35 -7.75 2.83
C VAL A 58 -10.36 -6.64 2.51
N GLU A 59 -9.64 -6.80 1.41
CA GLU A 59 -8.75 -5.78 0.86
C GLU A 59 -9.18 -5.41 -0.56
N GLU A 60 -9.36 -4.12 -0.79
CA GLU A 60 -9.63 -3.52 -2.10
C GLU A 60 -8.48 -2.58 -2.46
N VAL A 61 -7.97 -2.69 -3.69
CA VAL A 61 -6.79 -1.95 -4.14
C VAL A 61 -7.08 -1.26 -5.47
N CYS A 62 -6.78 0.04 -5.56
CA CYS A 62 -6.74 0.79 -6.82
C CYS A 62 -5.29 1.15 -7.15
N PHE A 63 -4.85 0.82 -8.37
CA PHE A 63 -3.51 1.18 -8.85
C PHE A 63 -3.51 2.60 -9.42
N LEU A 64 -2.75 3.49 -8.81
CA LEU A 64 -2.72 4.92 -9.14
C LEU A 64 -1.49 5.29 -9.98
N GLN A 65 -0.33 4.69 -9.69
CA GLN A 65 0.90 4.86 -10.46
C GLN A 65 1.69 3.55 -10.52
N GLY A 66 2.46 3.36 -11.60
CA GLY A 66 3.29 2.17 -11.77
C GLY A 66 2.46 0.89 -11.84
N GLY A 67 2.97 -0.20 -11.25
CA GLY A 67 2.32 -1.50 -11.24
C GLY A 67 3.04 -2.53 -10.39
N LEU A 68 2.33 -3.63 -10.09
CA LEU A 68 2.86 -4.82 -9.40
C LEU A 68 2.63 -6.07 -10.24
N ARG A 69 3.67 -6.90 -10.33
CA ARG A 69 3.62 -8.24 -10.89
C ARG A 69 3.52 -9.26 -9.75
N ASP A 70 2.44 -10.04 -9.74
CA ASP A 70 2.29 -11.19 -8.85
C ASP A 70 3.10 -12.35 -9.39
N LEU A 71 4.14 -12.74 -8.65
CA LEU A 71 5.05 -13.81 -9.05
C LEU A 71 4.40 -15.19 -8.95
N THR A 72 3.39 -15.37 -8.09
CA THR A 72 2.68 -16.65 -7.97
C THR A 72 1.70 -16.83 -9.12
N LEU A 73 1.03 -15.76 -9.56
CA LEU A 73 0.05 -15.82 -10.65
C LEU A 73 0.68 -15.60 -12.04
N GLY A 74 1.89 -15.02 -12.10
CA GLY A 74 2.50 -14.63 -13.37
C GLY A 74 1.72 -13.52 -14.08
N GLN A 75 1.00 -12.69 -13.33
CA GLN A 75 0.14 -11.62 -13.82
C GLN A 75 0.60 -10.27 -13.30
N GLU A 76 0.33 -9.22 -14.05
CA GLU A 76 0.71 -7.84 -13.70
C GLU A 76 -0.49 -6.91 -13.80
N TRP A 77 -0.57 -5.97 -12.86
CA TRP A 77 -1.56 -4.90 -12.87
C TRP A 77 -0.86 -3.55 -12.77
N GLY A 78 -1.39 -2.56 -13.48
CA GLY A 78 -0.90 -1.19 -13.47
C GLY A 78 -2.03 -0.18 -13.34
N VAL A 79 -1.73 1.09 -13.62
CA VAL A 79 -2.65 2.23 -13.46
C VAL A 79 -4.06 1.95 -13.99
N GLY A 80 -5.06 2.20 -13.14
CA GLY A 80 -6.48 1.99 -13.46
C GLY A 80 -6.99 0.58 -13.16
N ALA A 81 -6.11 -0.38 -12.84
CA ALA A 81 -6.54 -1.67 -12.33
C ALA A 81 -7.16 -1.54 -10.93
N TYR A 82 -8.13 -2.40 -10.67
CA TYR A 82 -8.76 -2.56 -9.37
C TYR A 82 -8.72 -4.03 -8.97
N ALA A 83 -8.29 -4.32 -7.75
CA ALA A 83 -8.20 -5.67 -7.21
C ALA A 83 -9.08 -5.80 -5.96
N TYR A 84 -9.74 -6.95 -5.86
CA TYR A 84 -10.47 -7.38 -4.67
C TYR A 84 -9.84 -8.67 -4.15
N ARG A 85 -9.46 -8.68 -2.88
CA ARG A 85 -8.84 -9.82 -2.19
C ARG A 85 -9.72 -10.19 -0.99
N ARG A 86 -10.37 -11.35 -1.10
CA ARG A 86 -11.21 -11.89 -0.03
C ARG A 86 -10.35 -12.42 1.13
N PRO A 87 -10.92 -12.56 2.35
CA PRO A 87 -10.25 -13.26 3.44
C PRO A 87 -9.72 -14.64 3.01
N GLY A 88 -8.49 -14.96 3.38
CA GLY A 88 -7.86 -16.24 3.03
C GLY A 88 -7.32 -16.33 1.59
N MET A 89 -7.46 -15.30 0.76
CA MET A 89 -6.88 -15.30 -0.59
C MET A 89 -5.36 -15.14 -0.52
N LYS A 90 -4.64 -16.13 -1.03
CA LYS A 90 -3.18 -16.02 -1.25
C LYS A 90 -2.92 -15.12 -2.45
N HIS A 91 -1.96 -14.22 -2.31
CA HIS A 91 -1.53 -13.33 -3.37
C HIS A 91 -0.06 -12.95 -3.16
N GLY A 92 0.59 -12.42 -4.20
CA GLY A 92 2.03 -12.18 -4.31
C GLY A 92 2.90 -13.44 -4.04
N PRO A 93 4.23 -13.30 -3.75
CA PRO A 93 4.99 -12.06 -3.61
C PRO A 93 4.95 -11.19 -4.87
N TYR A 94 5.13 -9.89 -4.66
CA TYR A 94 5.07 -8.89 -5.73
C TYR A 94 6.45 -8.40 -6.12
N GLU A 95 6.59 -8.11 -7.40
CA GLU A 95 7.67 -7.30 -7.94
C GLU A 95 7.07 -5.99 -8.47
N ALA A 96 7.61 -4.86 -8.02
CA ALA A 96 7.17 -3.56 -8.53
C ALA A 96 7.78 -3.28 -9.90
N SER A 97 7.05 -2.54 -10.73
CA SER A 97 7.58 -2.04 -12.01
C SER A 97 8.81 -1.14 -11.81
N ASP A 98 9.57 -0.87 -12.88
CA ASP A 98 10.70 0.07 -12.86
C ASP A 98 10.33 1.49 -12.39
N LYS A 99 9.04 1.84 -12.48
CA LYS A 99 8.48 3.12 -12.00
C LYS A 99 7.97 3.06 -10.56
N GLY A 100 8.18 1.94 -9.86
CA GLY A 100 7.58 1.64 -8.57
C GLY A 100 6.09 1.31 -8.68
N CYS A 101 5.37 1.50 -7.57
CA CYS A 101 3.91 1.40 -7.53
C CYS A 101 3.35 2.33 -6.45
N LEU A 102 2.22 2.97 -6.76
CA LEU A 102 1.39 3.69 -5.80
C LEU A 102 -0.02 3.13 -5.85
N GLU A 103 -0.54 2.72 -4.71
CA GLU A 103 -1.85 2.12 -4.55
C GLU A 103 -2.69 2.90 -3.54
N PHE A 104 -3.99 2.98 -3.78
CA PHE A 104 -4.97 3.24 -2.73
C PHE A 104 -5.50 1.91 -2.22
N VAL A 105 -5.34 1.66 -0.93
CA VAL A 105 -5.75 0.41 -0.29
C VAL A 105 -6.85 0.70 0.72
N ARG A 106 -7.96 -0.01 0.61
CA ARG A 106 -9.05 -0.01 1.59
C ARG A 106 -9.15 -1.38 2.24
N LEU A 107 -9.07 -1.40 3.56
CA LEU A 107 -9.31 -2.60 4.37
C LEU A 107 -10.69 -2.51 5.04
N SER A 108 -11.42 -3.61 5.06
CA SER A 108 -12.70 -3.69 5.77
C SER A 108 -12.89 -5.06 6.44
N PRO A 109 -13.66 -5.15 7.55
CA PRO A 109 -14.02 -6.44 8.13
C PRO A 109 -14.68 -7.36 7.10
N ALA A 110 -14.45 -8.67 7.26
CA ALA A 110 -15.11 -9.71 6.47
C ALA A 110 -16.62 -9.79 6.76
#